data_AF-A0A2V8HKQ2-F1
#
_entry.id   AF-A0A2V8HKQ2-F1
#
_cell.length_a   1.000
_cell.length_b   1.000
_cell.length_c   1.000
_cell.angle_alpha   90.00
_cell.angle_beta   90.00
_cell.angle_gamma   90.00
#
_symmetry.space_group_name_H-M   'P 1'
#
loop_
_entity.id
_entity.type
_entity.pdbx_description
1 polymer ?
#
loop_
_entity_poly.entity_id
_entity_poly.type
_entity_poly.pdbx_seq_one_letter_code
_entity_poly.pdbx_strand_id
1 'polypeptide(L)'
;MNRFTGFLVAVASAALTVQLSAAPDDTAAITHTLNRLTFGVRQGDVERVGAIGLNPWIDQQLHPSRIDDRAAEAMLPQFEAPPDSADQKELRRFARQQVETLAEERLLRAMYSERQLQEVLVDFWFNHFNVYAGKGRTAEFLPEYERDVIRPHVFDRFRDLLEADAKSPAMLF
;
A
#
# COMPACT_ATOMS: atom_id res chain seq x y z
N MET A 1 33.54 -49.65 -48.80
CA MET A 1 33.86 -48.45 -48.00
C MET A 1 33.04 -47.30 -48.55
N ASN A 2 32.22 -46.53 -47.85
CA ASN A 2 31.80 -46.46 -46.45
C ASN A 2 30.35 -45.99 -46.41
N ARG A 3 29.55 -46.59 -45.53
CA ARG A 3 28.21 -46.15 -45.15
C ARG A 3 28.35 -45.04 -44.10
N PHE A 4 27.60 -43.95 -44.23
CA PHE A 4 27.27 -43.06 -43.10
C PHE A 4 25.87 -42.49 -43.30
N THR A 5 24.89 -43.21 -42.78
CA THR A 5 23.51 -42.76 -42.61
C THR A 5 23.45 -41.95 -41.31
N GLY A 6 23.42 -40.62 -41.41
CA GLY A 6 23.27 -39.73 -40.25
C GLY A 6 21.79 -39.62 -39.86
N PHE A 7 21.43 -40.11 -38.68
CA PHE A 7 20.10 -39.90 -38.09
C PHE A 7 20.10 -38.53 -37.38
N LEU A 8 19.36 -37.56 -37.94
CA LEU A 8 19.09 -36.28 -37.29
C LEU A 8 17.95 -36.50 -36.27
N VAL A 9 18.28 -36.54 -34.99
CA VAL A 9 17.30 -36.47 -33.91
C VAL A 9 16.92 -35.01 -33.72
N ALA A 10 15.73 -34.63 -34.22
CA ALA A 10 15.16 -33.33 -33.93
C ALA A 10 14.65 -33.31 -32.48
N VAL A 11 15.36 -32.61 -31.59
CA VAL A 11 14.86 -32.30 -30.24
C VAL A 11 13.89 -31.13 -30.39
N ALA A 12 12.59 -31.44 -30.44
CA ALA A 12 11.55 -30.43 -30.36
C ALA A 12 11.52 -29.87 -28.92
N SER A 13 12.02 -28.63 -28.74
CA SER A 13 11.77 -27.88 -27.51
C SER A 13 10.30 -27.46 -27.50
N ALA A 14 9.49 -28.18 -26.73
CA ALA A 14 8.17 -27.70 -26.35
C ALA A 14 8.36 -26.56 -25.35
N ALA A 15 8.17 -25.31 -25.81
CA ALA A 15 7.95 -24.21 -24.89
C ALA A 15 6.64 -24.49 -24.16
N LEU A 16 6.74 -24.83 -22.87
CA LEU A 16 5.57 -25.00 -22.02
C LEU A 16 5.00 -23.61 -21.76
N THR A 17 4.04 -23.19 -22.57
CA THR A 17 3.26 -21.99 -22.30
C THR A 17 2.51 -22.22 -20.99
N VAL A 18 2.94 -21.57 -19.91
CA VAL A 18 2.15 -21.52 -18.69
C VAL A 18 0.91 -20.71 -19.01
N GLN A 19 -0.18 -21.40 -19.31
CA GLN A 19 -1.49 -20.78 -19.40
C GLN A 19 -1.86 -20.37 -17.98
N LEU A 20 -1.70 -19.09 -17.65
CA LEU A 20 -2.23 -18.56 -16.40
C LEU A 20 -3.75 -18.69 -16.50
N SER A 21 -4.34 -19.69 -15.85
CA SER A 21 -5.79 -19.77 -15.72
C SER A 21 -6.24 -18.44 -15.14
N ALA A 22 -7.23 -17.80 -15.77
CA ALA A 22 -7.92 -16.69 -15.12
C ALA A 22 -8.34 -17.18 -13.73
N ALA A 23 -8.06 -16.38 -12.70
CA ALA A 23 -8.61 -16.66 -11.39
C ALA A 23 -10.14 -16.76 -11.56
N PRO A 24 -10.82 -17.73 -10.91
CA PRO A 24 -12.27 -17.76 -10.98
C PRO A 24 -12.80 -16.41 -10.49
N ASP A 25 -13.58 -15.72 -11.33
CA ASP A 25 -14.25 -14.46 -10.98
C ASP A 25 -15.57 -14.72 -10.23
N ASP A 26 -15.65 -15.85 -9.51
CA ASP A 26 -16.82 -16.16 -8.71
C ASP A 26 -16.84 -15.36 -7.40
N THR A 27 -18.02 -15.28 -6.79
CA THR A 27 -18.23 -14.55 -5.54
C THR A 27 -17.29 -14.99 -4.41
N ALA A 28 -16.95 -16.28 -4.32
CA ALA A 28 -16.09 -16.78 -3.25
C ALA A 28 -14.64 -16.33 -3.43
N ALA A 29 -14.12 -16.40 -4.65
CA ALA A 29 -12.78 -15.96 -5.00
C ALA A 29 -12.63 -14.43 -4.88
N ILE A 30 -13.63 -13.66 -5.33
CA ILE A 30 -13.66 -12.20 -5.15
C ILE A 30 -13.66 -11.85 -3.66
N THR A 31 -14.55 -12.46 -2.87
CA THR A 31 -14.64 -12.24 -1.41
C THR A 31 -13.34 -12.60 -0.71
N HIS A 32 -12.74 -13.74 -1.05
CA HIS A 32 -11.46 -14.15 -0.49
C HIS A 32 -10.36 -13.14 -0.80
N THR A 33 -10.26 -12.71 -2.05
CA THR A 33 -9.24 -11.74 -2.49
C THR A 33 -9.39 -10.40 -1.79
N LEU A 34 -10.62 -9.88 -1.70
CA LEU A 34 -10.91 -8.65 -0.97
C LEU A 34 -10.49 -8.75 0.50
N ASN A 35 -10.80 -9.86 1.18
CA ASN A 35 -10.36 -10.09 2.57
C ASN A 35 -8.83 -10.22 2.72
N ARG A 36 -8.09 -10.48 1.64
CA ARG A 36 -6.62 -10.60 1.65
C ARG A 36 -5.91 -9.31 1.30
N LEU A 37 -6.50 -8.49 0.43
CA LEU A 37 -5.86 -7.31 -0.17
C LEU A 37 -6.45 -5.97 0.31
N THR A 38 -7.47 -6.00 1.17
CA THR A 38 -8.14 -4.81 1.69
C THR A 38 -8.36 -4.93 3.21
N PHE A 39 -8.89 -3.89 3.85
CA PHE A 39 -9.31 -3.95 5.26
C PHE A 39 -10.60 -4.76 5.49
N GLY A 40 -11.21 -5.27 4.42
CA GLY A 40 -12.43 -6.08 4.46
C GLY A 40 -13.38 -5.70 3.34
N VAL A 41 -14.31 -6.61 3.02
CA VAL A 41 -15.33 -6.40 2.00
C VAL A 41 -16.32 -5.32 2.45
N ARG A 42 -16.48 -4.28 1.63
CA ARG A 42 -17.49 -3.23 1.81
C ARG A 42 -18.75 -3.54 1.01
N GLN A 43 -19.80 -2.78 1.31
CA GLN A 43 -21.04 -2.85 0.54
C GLN A 43 -20.77 -2.50 -0.94
N GLY A 44 -21.16 -3.39 -1.85
CA GLY A 44 -21.01 -3.18 -3.30
C GLY A 44 -19.65 -3.58 -3.87
N ASP A 45 -18.67 -4.00 -3.05
CA ASP A 45 -17.34 -4.35 -3.55
C ASP A 45 -17.35 -5.61 -4.41
N VAL A 46 -18.09 -6.64 -3.99
CA VAL A 46 -18.16 -7.90 -4.73
C VAL A 46 -18.80 -7.70 -6.10
N GLU A 47 -19.87 -6.91 -6.16
CA GLU A 47 -20.55 -6.56 -7.41
C GLU A 47 -19.66 -5.71 -8.31
N ARG A 48 -18.95 -4.71 -7.74
CA ARG A 48 -18.02 -3.85 -8.47
C ARG A 48 -16.86 -4.64 -9.06
N VAL A 49 -16.21 -5.49 -8.26
CA VAL A 49 -15.13 -6.36 -8.74
C VAL A 49 -15.64 -7.36 -9.75
N GLY A 50 -16.81 -7.96 -9.53
CA GLY A 50 -17.43 -8.89 -10.49
C GLY A 50 -17.75 -8.25 -11.85
N ALA A 51 -18.09 -6.95 -11.88
CA ALA A 51 -18.30 -6.22 -13.12
C ALA A 51 -17.00 -5.88 -13.87
N ILE A 52 -15.89 -5.69 -13.15
CA ILE A 52 -14.57 -5.36 -13.71
C ILE A 52 -13.77 -6.63 -14.10
N GLY A 53 -14.02 -7.74 -13.38
CA GLY A 53 -13.17 -8.93 -13.35
C GLY A 53 -12.10 -8.82 -12.25
N LEU A 54 -11.76 -9.95 -11.62
CA LEU A 54 -10.84 -9.97 -10.47
C LEU A 54 -9.41 -9.58 -10.88
N ASN A 55 -8.90 -10.15 -11.97
CA ASN A 55 -7.55 -9.87 -12.45
C ASN A 55 -7.35 -8.40 -12.87
N PRO A 56 -8.26 -7.78 -13.66
CA PRO A 56 -8.18 -6.35 -13.93
C PRO A 56 -8.27 -5.48 -12.68
N TRP A 57 -9.09 -5.86 -11.69
CA TRP A 57 -9.14 -5.15 -10.40
C TRP A 57 -7.81 -5.25 -9.63
N ILE A 58 -7.19 -6.44 -9.58
CA ILE A 58 -5.86 -6.60 -8.95
C ILE A 58 -4.81 -5.73 -9.64
N ASP A 59 -4.79 -5.68 -10.98
CA ASP A 59 -3.85 -4.82 -11.72
C ASP A 59 -4.02 -3.34 -11.39
N GLN A 60 -5.27 -2.87 -11.21
CA GLN A 60 -5.53 -1.50 -10.76
C GLN A 60 -4.96 -1.25 -9.36
N GLN A 61 -5.14 -2.19 -8.42
CA GLN A 61 -4.63 -2.05 -7.05
C GLN A 61 -3.10 -1.99 -6.97
N LEU A 62 -2.39 -2.64 -7.90
CA LEU A 62 -0.93 -2.57 -8.02
C LEU A 62 -0.45 -1.25 -8.65
N HIS A 63 -1.36 -0.45 -9.22
CA HIS A 63 -1.05 0.83 -9.86
C HIS A 63 -1.97 1.94 -9.30
N PRO A 64 -1.81 2.33 -8.02
CA PRO A 64 -2.73 3.25 -7.34
C PRO A 64 -2.89 4.62 -8.02
N SER A 65 -1.88 5.06 -8.80
CA SER A 65 -1.94 6.29 -9.60
C SER A 65 -2.99 6.26 -10.71
N ARG A 66 -3.50 5.07 -11.07
CA ARG A 66 -4.61 4.88 -12.03
C ARG A 66 -5.99 4.95 -11.38
N ILE A 67 -6.07 4.95 -10.05
CA ILE A 67 -7.32 4.97 -9.30
C ILE A 67 -7.64 6.41 -8.89
N ASP A 68 -8.83 6.89 -9.28
CA ASP A 68 -9.36 8.17 -8.81
C ASP A 68 -9.79 8.04 -7.35
N ASP A 69 -9.11 8.76 -6.47
CA ASP A 69 -9.34 8.70 -5.02
C ASP A 69 -9.71 10.08 -4.44
N ARG A 70 -10.06 11.05 -5.31
CA ARG A 70 -10.32 12.44 -4.91
C ARG A 70 -11.45 12.56 -3.88
N ALA A 71 -12.44 11.68 -3.95
CA ALA A 71 -13.55 11.68 -3.00
C ALA A 71 -13.09 11.33 -1.58
N ALA A 72 -12.20 10.35 -1.43
CA ALA A 72 -11.59 10.01 -0.15
C ALA A 72 -10.61 11.10 0.30
N GLU A 73 -9.79 11.61 -0.61
CA GLU A 73 -8.84 12.71 -0.35
C GLU A 73 -9.54 13.98 0.17
N ALA A 74 -10.76 14.28 -0.33
CA ALA A 74 -11.55 15.42 0.12
C ALA A 74 -12.12 15.28 1.54
N MET A 75 -12.17 14.07 2.10
CA MET A 75 -12.65 13.81 3.46
C MET A 75 -11.55 13.93 4.52
N LEU A 76 -10.28 13.96 4.12
CA LEU A 76 -9.16 13.89 5.04
C LEU A 76 -9.07 15.14 5.93
N PRO A 77 -8.71 14.98 7.21
CA PRO A 77 -8.52 16.11 8.09
C PRO A 77 -7.30 16.93 7.66
N GLN A 78 -7.31 18.21 8.01
CA GLN A 78 -6.14 19.08 7.82
C GLN A 78 -5.21 18.98 9.03
N PHE A 79 -3.91 18.92 8.77
CA PHE A 79 -2.89 19.01 9.82
C PHE A 79 -2.66 20.46 10.20
N GLU A 80 -2.56 20.71 11.50
CA GLU A 80 -2.19 22.02 12.02
C GLU A 80 -0.71 22.30 11.74
N ALA A 81 -0.38 23.59 11.54
CA ALA A 81 1.01 24.01 11.48
C ALA A 81 1.62 23.98 12.91
N PRO A 82 2.94 23.77 13.04
CA PRO A 82 3.62 23.90 14.33
C PRO A 82 3.36 25.29 14.96
N PRO A 83 3.18 25.38 16.28
CA PRO A 83 3.01 26.66 16.94
C PRO A 83 4.31 27.48 16.91
N ASP A 84 4.21 28.81 16.82
CA ASP A 84 5.36 29.74 16.91
C ASP A 84 5.93 29.86 18.34
N SER A 85 5.28 29.22 19.30
CA SER A 85 5.57 29.30 20.73
C SER A 85 6.55 28.22 21.17
N ALA A 86 7.47 28.58 22.06
CA ALA A 86 8.34 27.64 22.77
C ALA A 86 7.69 27.04 24.03
N ASP A 87 6.39 27.32 24.28
CA ASP A 87 5.68 26.78 25.42
C ASP A 87 5.52 25.26 25.32
N GLN A 88 6.03 24.54 26.33
CA GLN A 88 6.05 23.08 26.32
C GLN A 88 4.65 22.46 26.35
N LYS A 89 3.66 23.12 26.97
CA LYS A 89 2.29 22.61 27.03
C LYS A 89 1.63 22.72 25.66
N GLU A 90 1.86 23.81 24.94
CA GLU A 90 1.39 23.98 23.55
C GLU A 90 2.05 22.97 22.60
N LEU A 91 3.37 22.77 22.70
CA LEU A 91 4.08 21.77 21.89
C LEU A 91 3.58 20.34 22.16
N ARG A 92 3.31 19.98 23.41
CA ARG A 92 2.72 18.68 23.76
C ARG A 92 1.30 18.51 23.22
N ARG A 93 0.49 19.58 23.26
CA ARG A 93 -0.86 19.58 22.68
C ARG A 93 -0.80 19.39 21.17
N PHE A 94 0.09 20.13 20.50
CA PHE A 94 0.32 20.00 19.07
C PHE A 94 0.74 18.57 18.69
N ALA A 95 1.76 18.02 19.35
CA ALA A 95 2.23 16.65 19.09
C ALA A 95 1.11 15.61 19.27
N ARG A 96 0.27 15.76 20.29
CA ARG A 96 -0.89 14.89 20.49
C ARG A 96 -1.92 15.03 19.36
N GLN A 97 -2.21 16.27 18.94
CA GLN A 97 -3.14 16.54 17.85
C GLN A 97 -2.67 15.89 16.54
N GLN A 98 -1.36 15.96 16.24
CA GLN A 98 -0.79 15.31 15.04
C GLN A 98 -1.05 13.80 15.02
N VAL A 99 -0.91 13.12 16.17
CA VAL A 99 -1.18 11.68 16.30
C VAL A 99 -2.66 11.37 16.13
N GLU A 100 -3.54 12.16 16.75
CA GLU A 100 -4.99 12.00 16.66
C GLU A 100 -5.48 12.22 15.21
N THR A 101 -5.01 13.28 14.55
CA THR A 101 -5.32 13.59 13.15
C THR A 101 -4.80 12.51 12.20
N LEU A 102 -3.59 11.98 12.41
CA LEU A 102 -3.06 10.89 11.59
C LEU A 102 -3.90 9.60 11.73
N ALA A 103 -4.32 9.28 12.96
CA ALA A 103 -5.18 8.13 13.20
C ALA A 103 -6.54 8.28 12.49
N GLU A 104 -7.12 9.48 12.52
CA GLU A 104 -8.36 9.81 11.79
C GLU A 104 -8.16 9.67 10.28
N GLU A 105 -7.07 10.23 9.72
CA GLU A 105 -6.75 10.14 8.29
C GLU A 105 -6.68 8.67 7.83
N ARG A 106 -5.95 7.82 8.57
CA ARG A 106 -5.80 6.39 8.26
C ARG A 106 -7.13 5.65 8.30
N LEU A 107 -7.99 5.96 9.27
CA LEU A 107 -9.32 5.36 9.37
C LEU A 107 -10.19 5.76 8.17
N LEU A 108 -10.17 7.03 7.77
CA LEU A 108 -10.91 7.51 6.61
C LEU A 108 -10.41 6.86 5.32
N ARG A 109 -9.09 6.70 5.14
CA ARG A 109 -8.53 5.98 3.99
C ARG A 109 -8.93 4.50 3.98
N ALA A 110 -8.88 3.83 5.13
CA ALA A 110 -9.32 2.43 5.24
C ALA A 110 -10.80 2.27 4.84
N MET A 111 -11.65 3.23 5.21
CA MET A 111 -13.09 3.18 4.92
C MET A 111 -13.45 3.61 3.49
N TYR A 112 -12.82 4.67 2.97
CA TYR A 112 -13.30 5.38 1.79
C TYR A 112 -12.35 5.33 0.59
N SER A 113 -11.06 5.05 0.79
CA SER A 113 -10.13 5.00 -0.35
C SER A 113 -10.44 3.81 -1.25
N GLU A 114 -10.38 4.02 -2.56
CA GLU A 114 -10.42 2.94 -3.55
C GLU A 114 -9.04 2.28 -3.77
N ARG A 115 -7.96 2.87 -3.23
CA ARG A 115 -6.58 2.35 -3.30
C ARG A 115 -6.28 1.36 -2.16
N GLN A 116 -7.17 0.40 -1.94
CA GLN A 116 -7.16 -0.46 -0.76
C GLN A 116 -5.87 -1.23 -0.50
N LEU A 117 -5.25 -1.79 -1.55
CA LEU A 117 -3.98 -2.48 -1.38
C LEU A 117 -2.88 -1.53 -0.90
N GLN A 118 -2.86 -0.29 -1.40
CA GLN A 118 -1.92 0.72 -0.95
C GLN A 118 -2.10 0.99 0.55
N GLU A 119 -3.33 1.18 1.01
CA GLU A 119 -3.60 1.51 2.41
C GLU A 119 -3.24 0.37 3.37
N VAL A 120 -3.49 -0.89 2.98
CA VAL A 120 -3.05 -2.07 3.76
C VAL A 120 -1.53 -2.15 3.83
N LEU A 121 -0.83 -1.89 2.72
CA LEU A 121 0.64 -1.90 2.70
C LEU A 121 1.23 -0.75 3.51
N VAL A 122 0.63 0.44 3.44
CA VAL A 122 1.03 1.58 4.28
C VAL A 122 0.86 1.24 5.75
N ASP A 123 -0.27 0.64 6.13
CA ASP A 123 -0.51 0.22 7.51
C ASP A 123 0.52 -0.80 7.99
N PHE A 124 0.78 -1.83 7.18
CA PHE A 124 1.78 -2.85 7.45
C PHE A 124 3.18 -2.27 7.64
N TRP A 125 3.67 -1.46 6.70
CA TRP A 125 5.03 -0.93 6.75
C TRP A 125 5.22 0.11 7.84
N PHE A 126 4.22 0.96 8.08
CA PHE A 126 4.23 1.90 9.19
C PHE A 126 4.27 1.17 10.55
N ASN A 127 3.59 0.03 10.65
CA ASN A 127 3.66 -0.82 11.85
C ASN A 127 4.99 -1.57 11.96
N HIS A 128 5.54 -2.05 10.85
CA HIS A 128 6.79 -2.80 10.81
C HIS A 128 8.00 -1.93 11.16
N PHE A 129 8.10 -0.76 10.54
CA PHE A 129 9.10 0.27 10.86
C PHE A 129 8.55 1.19 11.96
N ASN A 130 8.25 0.60 13.11
CA ASN A 130 7.57 1.33 14.18
C ASN A 130 8.42 2.45 14.76
N VAL A 131 7.84 3.65 14.80
CA VAL A 131 8.37 4.83 15.50
C VAL A 131 7.47 5.18 16.68
N TYR A 132 8.03 5.18 17.89
CA TYR A 132 7.26 5.40 19.12
C TYR A 132 6.94 6.90 19.31
N ALA A 133 5.66 7.27 19.16
CA ALA A 133 5.19 8.65 19.29
C ALA A 133 5.57 9.32 20.62
N GLY A 134 5.68 8.55 21.71
CA GLY A 134 6.05 9.06 23.03
C GLY A 134 7.54 9.35 23.22
N LYS A 135 8.38 9.11 22.20
CA LYS A 135 9.82 9.37 22.24
C LYS A 135 10.11 10.77 21.68
N GLY A 136 10.78 11.61 22.48
CA GLY A 136 11.31 12.90 22.03
C GLY A 136 10.27 13.74 21.27
N ARG A 137 10.62 14.11 20.03
CA ARG A 137 9.78 14.89 19.10
C ARG A 137 9.16 14.02 18.00
N THR A 138 9.23 12.70 18.11
CA THR A 138 8.82 11.76 17.05
C THR A 138 7.37 11.98 16.59
N ALA A 139 6.46 12.26 17.52
CA ALA A 139 5.05 12.53 17.22
C ALA A 139 4.83 13.68 16.21
N GLU A 140 5.71 14.69 16.20
CA GLU A 140 5.62 15.83 15.28
C GLU A 140 5.85 15.41 13.82
N PHE A 141 6.71 14.41 13.62
CA PHE A 141 7.13 13.93 12.30
C PHE A 141 6.31 12.77 11.77
N LEU A 142 5.41 12.17 12.56
CA LEU A 142 4.63 11.01 12.13
C LEU A 142 3.79 11.24 10.86
N PRO A 143 3.12 12.40 10.69
CA PRO A 143 2.35 12.64 9.47
C PRO A 143 3.24 12.66 8.21
N GLU A 144 4.39 13.33 8.30
CA GLU A 144 5.38 13.42 7.21
C GLU A 144 6.04 12.06 6.97
N TYR A 145 6.30 11.30 8.03
CA TYR A 145 6.82 9.95 7.94
C TYR A 145 5.87 9.02 7.18
N GLU A 146 4.57 9.02 7.46
CA GLU A 146 3.63 8.25 6.65
C GLU A 146 3.58 8.77 5.20
N ARG A 147 3.38 10.08 5.02
CA ARG A 147 3.11 10.71 3.72
C ARG A 147 4.29 10.68 2.76
N ASP A 148 5.49 10.98 3.24
CA ASP A 148 6.67 11.24 2.40
C ASP A 148 7.68 10.08 2.44
N VAL A 149 7.61 9.21 3.45
CA VAL A 149 8.55 8.09 3.61
C VAL A 149 7.88 6.75 3.31
N ILE A 150 6.78 6.41 3.97
CA ILE A 150 6.15 5.10 3.78
C ILE A 150 5.33 5.04 2.48
N ARG A 151 4.33 5.90 2.35
CA ARG A 151 3.31 5.86 1.29
C ARG A 151 3.85 5.88 -0.15
N PRO A 152 4.89 6.67 -0.49
CA PRO A 152 5.40 6.69 -1.86
C PRO A 152 6.13 5.41 -2.25
N HIS A 153 6.69 4.68 -1.27
CA HIS A 153 7.62 3.58 -1.52
C HIS A 153 7.02 2.17 -1.29
N VAL A 154 5.73 2.06 -0.93
CA VAL A 154 5.12 0.75 -0.60
C VAL A 154 5.07 -0.24 -1.77
N PHE A 155 5.15 0.24 -3.02
CA PHE A 155 5.22 -0.58 -4.24
C PHE A 155 6.60 -0.56 -4.91
N ASP A 156 7.58 0.16 -4.33
CA ASP A 156 8.93 0.26 -4.87
C ASP A 156 9.82 -0.91 -4.40
N ARG A 157 11.12 -0.83 -4.68
CA ARG A 157 12.09 -1.79 -4.15
C ARG A 157 12.20 -1.60 -2.64
N PHE A 158 12.22 -2.71 -1.90
CA PHE A 158 12.40 -2.70 -0.45
C PHE A 158 13.59 -1.86 0.03
N ARG A 159 14.72 -1.89 -0.71
CA ARG A 159 15.90 -1.08 -0.39
C ARG A 159 15.59 0.41 -0.35
N ASP A 160 14.77 0.90 -1.29
CA ASP A 160 14.47 2.32 -1.40
C ASP A 160 13.58 2.76 -0.22
N LEU A 161 12.58 1.94 0.15
CA LEU A 161 11.78 2.14 1.36
C LEU A 161 12.65 2.13 2.64
N LEU A 162 13.53 1.13 2.80
CA LEU A 162 14.40 1.02 3.97
C LEU A 162 15.38 2.20 4.08
N GLU A 163 15.91 2.66 2.95
CA GLU A 163 16.82 3.80 2.92
C GLU A 163 16.10 5.12 3.27
N ALA A 164 14.89 5.32 2.77
CA ALA A 164 14.05 6.47 3.11
C ALA A 164 13.66 6.45 4.60
N ASP A 165 13.26 5.29 5.11
CA ASP A 165 12.94 5.06 6.53
C ASP A 165 14.11 5.42 7.45
N ALA A 166 15.28 4.83 7.22
CA ALA A 166 16.47 5.02 8.04
C ALA A 166 16.98 6.47 8.06
N LYS A 167 16.64 7.28 7.04
CA LYS A 167 17.01 8.70 6.93
C LYS A 167 15.91 9.65 7.42
N SER A 168 14.74 9.13 7.78
CA SER A 168 13.61 9.95 8.19
C SER A 168 13.86 10.65 9.52
N PRO A 169 13.37 11.88 9.72
CA PRO A 169 13.44 12.55 11.02
C PRO A 169 12.85 11.70 12.13
N ALA A 170 11.72 11.02 11.88
CA ALA A 170 11.04 10.18 12.88
C ALA A 170 11.92 9.05 13.47
N MET A 171 12.85 8.49 12.69
CA MET A 171 13.79 7.45 13.14
C MET A 171 15.02 7.97 13.89
N LEU A 172 15.31 9.28 13.81
CA LEU A 172 16.51 9.88 14.38
C LEU A 172 16.32 10.49 15.78
N PHE A 173 15.07 10.61 16.26
CA PHE A 173 14.74 11.11 17.61
C PHE A 173 14.56 10.00 18.64
#